data_AF-A0A8J3JV07-F1
#
_entry.id   AF-A0A8J3JV07-F1
#
_cell.length_a   1.000
_cell.length_b   1.000
_cell.length_c   1.000
_cell.angle_alpha   90.00
_cell.angle_beta   90.00
_cell.angle_gamma   90.00
#
_symmetry.space_group_name_H-M   'P 1'
#
loop_
_entity.id
_entity.type
_entity.pdbx_description
1 polymer ?
#
loop_
_entity_poly.entity_id
_entity_poly.type
_entity_poly.pdbx_seq_one_letter_code
_entity_poly.pdbx_strand_id
1 'polypeptide(L)' 'MESPLSPDDLAQLIEQAAETGDLALLRRLADAGSTDALDQLVESATEQENYDELRRLAAAGNQDAADILAELDADT' A
#
# COMPACT_ATOMS: atom_id res chain seq x y z
N MET A 1 28.80 -2.91 -4.18
CA MET A 1 27.78 -1.94 -3.76
C MET A 1 26.64 -2.13 -4.72
N GLU A 2 25.49 -2.57 -4.25
CA GLU A 2 24.27 -2.62 -5.07
C GLU A 2 23.97 -1.17 -5.45
N SER A 3 23.88 -0.89 -6.75
CA SER A 3 23.47 0.43 -7.23
C SER A 3 22.06 0.73 -6.69
N PRO A 4 21.74 2.00 -6.36
CA PRO A 4 20.36 2.34 -6.05
C PRO A 4 19.45 1.89 -7.19
N LEU A 5 18.27 1.36 -6.86
CA LEU A 5 17.27 0.99 -7.86
C LEU A 5 17.01 2.19 -8.77
N SER A 6 16.97 1.94 -10.08
CA SER A 6 16.47 2.97 -10.98
C SER A 6 14.98 3.20 -10.74
N PRO A 7 14.42 4.36 -11.14
CA PRO A 7 12.98 4.59 -11.06
C PRO A 7 12.15 3.49 -11.76
N ASP A 8 12.64 2.96 -12.88
CA ASP A 8 11.99 1.88 -13.61
C ASP A 8 12.03 0.56 -12.83
N ASP A 9 13.18 0.23 -12.20
CA ASP A 9 13.29 -0.97 -11.35
C ASP A 9 12.36 -0.88 -10.13
N LEU A 10 12.21 0.33 -9.56
CA LEU A 10 11.30 0.57 -8.44
C LEU A 10 9.84 0.39 -8.87
N ALA A 11 9.44 0.94 -10.01
CA ALA A 11 8.08 0.78 -10.53
C ALA A 11 7.75 -0.70 -10.77
N GLN A 12 8.66 -1.45 -11.40
CA GLN A 12 8.47 -2.87 -11.64
C GLN A 12 8.41 -3.69 -10.34
N LEU A 13 9.18 -3.31 -9.32
CA LEU A 13 9.13 -3.95 -8.01
C LEU A 13 7.78 -3.71 -7.32
N ILE A 14 7.23 -2.49 -7.43
CA ILE A 14 5.91 -2.13 -6.88
C ILE A 14 4.81 -2.92 -7.57
N GLU A 15 4.81 -2.95 -8.91
CA GLU A 15 3.85 -3.71 -9.71
C GLU A 15 3.87 -5.19 -9.33
N GLN A 16 5.06 -5.80 -9.27
CA GLN A 16 5.20 -7.20 -8.89
C GLN A 16 4.70 -7.49 -7.47
N ALA A 17 4.92 -6.57 -6.53
CA ALA A 17 4.46 -6.70 -5.16
C ALA A 17 2.92 -6.62 -5.07
N ALA A 18 2.30 -5.71 -5.83
CA ALA A 18 0.84 -5.63 -5.95
C ALA A 18 0.25 -6.92 -6.57
N GLU A 19 0.80 -7.39 -7.69
CA GLU A 19 0.33 -8.62 -8.36
C GLU A 19 0.43 -9.86 -7.47
N THR A 20 1.41 -9.91 -6.56
CA THR A 20 1.61 -11.05 -5.65
C THR A 20 0.93 -10.86 -4.30
N GLY A 21 0.33 -9.70 -4.04
CA GLY A 21 -0.25 -9.35 -2.75
C GLY A 21 0.77 -9.18 -1.63
N ASP A 22 2.05 -8.88 -1.93
CA ASP A 22 3.11 -8.66 -0.94
C ASP A 22 2.98 -7.28 -0.28
N LEU A 23 2.01 -7.18 0.64
CA LEU A 23 1.77 -5.97 1.43
C LEU A 23 3.00 -5.57 2.26
N ALA A 24 3.85 -6.52 2.65
CA ALA A 24 5.03 -6.23 3.46
C ALA A 24 6.10 -5.49 2.63
N LEU A 25 6.29 -5.88 1.38
CA LEU A 25 7.17 -5.19 0.45
C LEU A 25 6.60 -3.81 0.08
N LEU A 26 5.33 -3.74 -0.31
CA LEU A 26 4.65 -2.47 -0.62
C LEU A 26 4.77 -1.48 0.55
N ARG A 27 4.55 -1.95 1.78
CA ARG A 27 4.74 -1.14 3.00
C ARG A 27 6.16 -0.65 3.17
N ARG A 28 7.17 -1.49 2.97
CA ARG A 28 8.57 -1.05 3.08
C ARG A 28 8.91 0.02 2.06
N LEU A 29 8.39 -0.09 0.84
CA LEU A 29 8.61 0.89 -0.23
C LEU A 29 7.86 2.20 0.06
N ALA A 30 6.64 2.12 0.59
CA ALA A 30 5.88 3.28 1.04
C ALA A 30 6.57 4.00 2.22
N ASP A 31 7.04 3.25 3.21
CA ASP A 31 7.81 3.78 4.35
C ASP A 31 9.14 4.41 3.90
N ALA A 32 9.69 3.97 2.76
CA ALA A 32 10.86 4.58 2.11
C ALA A 32 10.52 5.83 1.29
N GLY A 33 9.25 6.23 1.21
CA GLY A 33 8.77 7.45 0.57
C GLY A 33 8.16 7.26 -0.82
N SER A 34 7.95 6.02 -1.29
CA SER A 34 7.27 5.79 -2.57
C SER A 34 5.76 6.00 -2.43
N THR A 35 5.22 7.02 -3.09
CA THR A 35 3.78 7.27 -3.11
C THR A 35 3.04 6.21 -3.94
N ASP A 36 3.59 5.78 -5.07
CA ASP A 36 2.98 4.71 -5.88
C ASP A 36 2.87 3.39 -5.09
N ALA A 37 3.85 3.09 -4.23
CA ALA A 37 3.78 1.93 -3.36
C ALA A 37 2.73 2.07 -2.26
N LEU A 38 2.50 3.29 -1.76
CA LEU A 38 1.47 3.58 -0.78
C LEU A 38 0.07 3.40 -1.38
N ASP A 39 -0.14 3.89 -2.60
CA ASP A 39 -1.41 3.74 -3.32
C ASP A 39 -1.70 2.26 -3.57
N GLN A 40 -0.71 1.52 -4.08
CA GLN A 40 -0.84 0.07 -4.29
C GLN A 40 -1.05 -0.71 -3.00
N LEU A 41 -0.48 -0.26 -1.88
CA LEU A 41 -0.69 -0.89 -0.58
C LEU A 41 -2.14 -0.72 -0.11
N VAL A 42 -2.75 0.45 -0.33
CA VAL A 42 -4.16 0.70 -0.01
C VAL A 42 -5.07 -0.16 -0.88
N GLU A 43 -4.83 -0.19 -2.19
CA GLU A 43 -5.59 -1.00 -3.15
C GLU A 43 -5.51 -2.49 -2.81
N SER A 44 -4.29 -3.02 -2.70
CA SER A 44 -4.06 -4.44 -2.40
C SER A 44 -4.59 -4.85 -1.02
N ALA A 45 -4.54 -3.96 -0.03
CA ALA A 45 -5.13 -4.23 1.29
C ALA A 45 -6.66 -4.24 1.25
N THR A 46 -7.27 -3.40 0.42
CA THR A 46 -8.72 -3.36 0.21
C THR A 46 -9.21 -4.64 -0.48
N GLU A 47 -8.56 -5.03 -1.58
CA GLU A 47 -8.88 -6.26 -2.32
C GLU A 47 -8.74 -7.53 -1.47
N GLN A 48 -7.77 -7.54 -0.54
CA GLN A 48 -7.55 -8.66 0.38
C GLN A 48 -8.36 -8.57 1.67
N GLU A 49 -9.25 -7.56 1.82
CA GLU A 49 -10.02 -7.29 3.03
C GLU A 49 -9.14 -7.17 4.29
N ASN A 50 -7.91 -6.69 4.13
CA ASN A 50 -6.94 -6.52 5.20
C ASN A 50 -7.22 -5.20 5.95
N TYR A 51 -8.30 -5.19 6.72
CA TYR A 51 -8.75 -4.01 7.47
C TYR A 51 -7.75 -3.55 8.53
N ASP A 52 -6.87 -4.42 9.02
CA ASP A 52 -5.83 -4.04 9.98
C ASP A 52 -4.73 -3.20 9.31
N GLU A 53 -4.37 -3.54 8.07
CA GLU A 53 -3.48 -2.74 7.22
C GLU A 53 -4.09 -1.37 6.94
N LEU A 54 -5.34 -1.32 6.50
CA LEU A 54 -6.07 -0.08 6.24
C LEU A 54 -6.19 0.79 7.51
N ARG A 55 -6.51 0.20 8.67
CA ARG A 55 -6.58 0.94 9.95
C ARG A 55 -5.24 1.53 10.33
N ARG A 56 -4.14 0.81 10.08
CA ARG A 56 -2.81 1.35 10.34
C ARG A 56 -2.52 2.53 9.41
N LEU A 57 -2.84 2.41 8.12
CA LEU A 57 -2.63 3.48 7.14
C LEU A 57 -3.44 4.73 7.50
N ALA A 58 -4.71 4.56 7.85
CA ALA A 58 -5.58 5.63 8.32
C ALA A 58 -5.03 6.29 9.60
N ALA A 59 -4.56 5.49 10.56
CA ALA A 59 -3.92 6.01 11.78
C ALA A 59 -2.61 6.74 11.50
N ALA A 60 -1.92 6.41 10.41
CA ALA A 60 -0.74 7.12 9.92
C ALA A 60 -1.10 8.37 9.08
N GLY A 61 -2.39 8.65 8.87
CA GLY A 61 -2.87 9.82 8.16
C GLY A 61 -3.12 9.61 6.66
N ASN A 62 -3.13 8.37 6.16
CA ASN A 62 -3.57 8.09 4.79
C ASN A 62 -5.09 8.26 4.71
N GLN A 63 -5.53 9.23 3.90
CA GLN A 63 -6.94 9.59 3.82
C GLN A 63 -7.77 8.57 3.04
N ASP A 64 -7.24 8.01 1.95
CA ASP A 64 -7.95 7.01 1.15
C ASP A 64 -8.30 5.76 1.97
N ALA A 65 -7.37 5.28 2.80
CA ALA A 65 -7.62 4.18 3.72
C ALA A 65 -8.67 4.51 4.79
N ALA A 66 -8.69 5.76 5.28
CA ALA A 66 -9.70 6.20 6.24
C ALA A 66 -11.10 6.25 5.61
N ASP A 67 -11.18 6.74 4.36
CA ASP A 67 -12.43 6.83 3.60
C ASP A 67 -12.97 5.43 3.28
N ILE A 68 -12.13 4.49 2.82
CA ILE A 68 -12.51 3.08 2.60
C ILE A 68 -13.08 2.44 3.87
N LEU A 69 -12.41 2.63 5.02
CA LEU A 69 -12.90 2.10 6.29
C LEU A 69 -14.25 2.70 6.71
N ALA A 70 -14.47 3.99 6.46
CA ALA A 70 -15.72 4.66 6.77
C ALA A 70 -16.88 4.17 5.88
N GLU A 71 -16.62 3.91 4.60
CA GLU A 71 -17.60 3.31 3.69
C GLU A 71 -18.01 1.91 4.16
N LEU A 72 -17.03 1.08 4.53
CA LEU A 72 -17.29 -0.28 5.04
C LEU A 72 -18.09 -0.30 6.35
N ASP A 73 -17.83 0.63 7.27
CA ASP A 73 -18.59 0.73 8.53
C ASP A 73 -20.05 1.15 8.28
N ALA A 74 -20.29 1.99 7.27
CA ALA A 74 -21.62 2.45 6.89
C ALA A 74 -22.49 1.37 6.22
N ASP A 75 -21.88 0.35 5.63
CA ASP A 75 -22.55 -0.78 4.97
C ASP A 75 -22.88 -1.96 5.92
N THR A 76 -22.52 -1.86 7.21
CA THR A 76 -22.81 -2.89 8.25
C THR A 76 -23.98 -2.55 9.17
#